data_AF-A0A2A4UW58-F1
#
_entry.id   AF-A0A2A4UW58-F1
#
_cell.length_a   1.000
_cell.length_b   1.000
_cell.length_c   1.000
_cell.angle_alpha   90.00
_cell.angle_beta   90.00
_cell.angle_gamma   90.00
#
_symmetry.space_group_name_H-M   'P 1'
#
loop_
_entity.id
_entity.type
_entity.pdbx_description
1 polymer ?
#
loop_
_entity_poly.entity_id
_entity_poly.type
_entity_poly.pdbx_seq_one_letter_code
_entity_poly.pdbx_strand_id
1 'polypeptide(L)'
;MKPSLLNNQFFKDLNSSVLPIEDAETLPPGCYTDAEFYEFEKEAIFNHEWLYVGRESKIPEAGDYFTTSIIGEPIVIVRTRKGEINAMSSVCQHRAMLVAEGSGNARSFMCPYHHWNYSLDGALLKGPAMEKTCNFDKADVQLPTFKVEIWLGFIFINFDDQAPPLAPRLEAVAKILEPYDLANAIGPNADPAMKFPWNWKVMFENNNDGYHASRLHGGHYHDFIPSALCSFPDMPEDTAGYCRLNGTLHKDASFNASQRALLPIFPNLSDDDRNQMLFANIPPTLSLVLTNDMVFALNVRADGPESHEMDVELLVAPGAMDNPAFDDCIAANMATALKIMDQDQHVDEMVQIGLRSRFAVRGRYSWQEGAQQQLNSWLVPRYQDCWEKNDVNLGGTKAPITRCDDTTAICNETDV
;
A
#
# COMPACT_ATOMS: atom_id res chain seq x y z
N MET A 1 15.72 -30.24 3.69
CA MET A 1 15.46 -28.87 3.21
C MET A 1 14.32 -28.94 2.21
N LYS A 2 13.32 -28.06 2.31
CA LYS A 2 12.28 -27.89 1.27
C LYS A 2 12.99 -27.38 0.00
N PRO A 3 12.69 -27.91 -1.21
CA PRO A 3 13.19 -27.32 -2.44
C PRO A 3 12.79 -25.83 -2.52
N SER A 4 13.71 -24.98 -2.98
CA SER A 4 13.44 -23.56 -3.22
C SER A 4 12.27 -23.41 -4.19
N LEU A 5 11.35 -22.51 -3.87
CA LEU A 5 10.22 -22.19 -4.75
C LEU A 5 10.72 -21.45 -6.00
N LEU A 6 11.75 -20.62 -5.83
CA LEU A 6 12.25 -19.70 -6.85
C LEU A 6 13.14 -20.41 -7.88
N ASN A 7 12.66 -20.54 -9.10
CA ASN A 7 13.40 -21.10 -10.22
C ASN A 7 12.81 -20.63 -11.57
N ASN A 8 13.54 -20.85 -12.66
CA ASN A 8 13.14 -20.38 -13.99
C ASN A 8 11.77 -20.91 -14.43
N GLN A 9 11.41 -22.14 -14.02
CA GLN A 9 10.09 -22.68 -14.35
C GLN A 9 8.99 -21.95 -13.58
N PHE A 10 9.19 -21.67 -12.29
CA PHE A 10 8.23 -20.90 -11.48
C PHE A 10 7.92 -19.53 -12.08
N PHE A 11 8.94 -18.74 -12.45
CA PHE A 11 8.73 -17.42 -13.06
C PHE A 11 8.15 -17.50 -14.48
N LYS A 12 8.47 -18.56 -15.23
CA LYS A 12 7.83 -18.82 -16.52
C LYS A 12 6.35 -19.19 -16.36
N ASP A 13 5.99 -19.92 -15.31
CA ASP A 13 4.61 -20.33 -15.05
C ASP A 13 3.70 -19.14 -14.68
N LEU A 14 4.28 -18.04 -14.16
CA LEU A 14 3.53 -16.81 -13.90
C LEU A 14 2.90 -16.20 -15.16
N ASN A 15 3.38 -16.54 -16.37
CA ASN A 15 2.81 -16.04 -17.62
C ASN A 15 1.32 -16.41 -17.80
N SER A 16 0.84 -17.52 -17.22
CA SER A 16 -0.61 -17.82 -17.30
C SER A 16 -1.46 -16.87 -16.46
N SER A 17 -0.87 -16.09 -15.56
CA SER A 17 -1.59 -15.09 -14.76
C SER A 17 -1.80 -13.75 -15.47
N VAL A 18 -1.12 -13.53 -16.59
CA VAL A 18 -1.22 -12.29 -17.39
C VAL A 18 -1.85 -12.49 -18.76
N LEU A 19 -2.36 -13.70 -19.04
CA LEU A 19 -3.18 -13.95 -20.24
C LEU A 19 -4.46 -13.10 -20.21
N PRO A 20 -5.17 -12.96 -21.33
CA PRO A 20 -6.53 -12.40 -21.35
C PRO A 20 -7.42 -13.08 -20.29
N ILE A 21 -8.41 -12.37 -19.75
CA ILE A 21 -9.19 -12.81 -18.58
C ILE A 21 -9.84 -14.19 -18.77
N GLU A 22 -10.30 -14.51 -19.98
CA GLU A 22 -10.85 -15.82 -20.35
C GLU A 22 -9.84 -16.97 -20.19
N ASP A 23 -8.56 -16.63 -20.33
CA ASP A 23 -7.41 -17.52 -20.34
C ASP A 23 -6.53 -17.46 -19.09
N ALA A 24 -6.77 -16.49 -18.22
CA ALA A 24 -5.94 -16.21 -17.06
C ALA A 24 -6.19 -17.14 -15.86
N GLU A 25 -5.14 -17.31 -15.06
CA GLU A 25 -5.14 -18.06 -13.81
C GLU A 25 -4.65 -17.20 -12.63
N THR A 26 -5.07 -17.55 -11.42
CA THR A 26 -4.53 -16.95 -10.19
C THR A 26 -3.02 -17.15 -10.11
N LEU A 27 -2.34 -16.32 -9.31
CA LEU A 27 -0.94 -16.59 -8.99
C LEU A 27 -0.81 -17.96 -8.30
N PRO A 28 0.35 -18.62 -8.42
CA PRO A 28 0.63 -19.82 -7.64
C PRO A 28 0.43 -19.58 -6.13
N PRO A 29 -0.13 -20.54 -5.37
CA PRO A 29 -0.33 -20.38 -3.93
C PRO A 29 0.93 -20.00 -3.13
N GLY A 30 2.10 -20.39 -3.63
CA GLY A 30 3.40 -20.01 -3.06
C GLY A 30 3.65 -18.49 -3.03
N CYS A 31 3.06 -17.72 -3.96
CA CYS A 31 3.15 -16.25 -3.96
C CYS A 31 2.49 -15.58 -2.75
N TYR A 32 1.62 -16.30 -2.04
CA TYR A 32 0.86 -15.80 -0.90
C TYR A 32 1.24 -16.45 0.42
N THR A 33 2.13 -17.45 0.41
CA THR A 33 2.42 -18.29 1.59
C THR A 33 3.89 -18.55 1.83
N ASP A 34 4.74 -18.44 0.80
CA ASP A 34 6.14 -18.82 0.92
C ASP A 34 7.00 -17.63 1.36
N ALA A 35 7.74 -17.81 2.46
CA ALA A 35 8.62 -16.78 3.00
C ALA A 35 9.80 -16.44 2.07
N GLU A 36 10.32 -17.40 1.28
CA GLU A 36 11.38 -17.15 0.31
C GLU A 36 10.86 -16.22 -0.80
N PHE A 37 9.61 -16.44 -1.24
CA PHE A 37 8.96 -15.55 -2.21
C PHE A 37 8.72 -14.16 -1.63
N TYR A 38 8.30 -14.03 -0.37
CA TYR A 38 8.10 -12.72 0.24
C TYR A 38 9.39 -11.90 0.33
N GLU A 39 10.52 -12.50 0.72
CA GLU A 39 11.81 -11.79 0.72
C GLU A 39 12.23 -11.38 -0.70
N PHE A 40 11.99 -12.23 -1.69
CA PHE A 40 12.17 -11.86 -3.10
C PHE A 40 11.23 -10.72 -3.53
N GLU A 41 9.96 -10.75 -3.09
CA GLU A 41 8.93 -9.77 -3.44
C GLU A 41 9.23 -8.38 -2.87
N LYS A 42 9.85 -8.30 -1.68
CA LYS A 42 10.39 -7.03 -1.14
C LYS A 42 11.32 -6.36 -2.16
N GLU A 43 12.26 -7.13 -2.70
CA GLU A 43 13.19 -6.64 -3.69
C GLU A 43 12.54 -6.41 -5.05
N ALA A 44 11.62 -7.27 -5.50
CA ALA A 44 11.02 -7.13 -6.82
C ALA A 44 10.01 -5.97 -6.92
N ILE A 45 9.40 -5.57 -5.80
CA ILE A 45 8.32 -4.59 -5.78
C ILE A 45 8.62 -3.46 -4.79
N PHE A 46 8.63 -3.77 -3.49
CA PHE A 46 8.54 -2.75 -2.46
C PHE A 46 9.77 -1.83 -2.42
N ASN A 47 10.95 -2.33 -2.77
CA ASN A 47 12.17 -1.54 -2.82
C ASN A 47 12.25 -0.57 -4.02
N HIS A 48 11.46 -0.78 -5.07
CA HIS A 48 11.58 -0.01 -6.33
C HIS A 48 10.31 0.72 -6.75
N GLU A 49 9.15 0.34 -6.21
CA GLU A 49 7.87 1.02 -6.51
C GLU A 49 7.52 2.10 -5.49
N TRP A 50 6.64 3.00 -5.91
CA TRP A 50 6.16 4.07 -5.05
C TRP A 50 5.12 3.54 -4.05
N LEU A 51 5.33 3.86 -2.78
CA LEU A 51 4.60 3.34 -1.63
C LEU A 51 3.83 4.45 -0.94
N TYR A 52 2.50 4.35 -0.93
CA TYR A 52 1.64 5.24 -0.17
C TYR A 52 1.89 5.09 1.33
N VAL A 53 2.07 6.22 2.03
CA VAL A 53 2.35 6.24 3.47
C VAL A 53 1.32 7.00 4.29
N GLY A 54 0.52 7.87 3.67
CA GLY A 54 -0.51 8.65 4.36
C GLY A 54 -0.87 9.94 3.62
N ARG A 55 -1.97 10.57 4.04
CA ARG A 55 -2.39 11.89 3.53
C ARG A 55 -1.50 13.02 4.03
N GLU A 56 -1.28 14.04 3.19
CA GLU A 56 -0.59 15.27 3.63
C GLU A 56 -1.38 16.08 4.66
N SER A 57 -2.69 15.91 4.71
CA SER A 57 -3.57 16.53 5.70
C SER A 57 -3.34 15.99 7.12
N LYS A 58 -2.61 14.87 7.29
CA LYS A 58 -2.17 14.38 8.61
C LYS A 58 -1.08 15.26 9.23
N ILE A 59 -0.39 16.07 8.43
CA ILE A 59 0.72 16.93 8.84
C ILE A 59 0.56 18.34 8.28
N PRO A 60 -0.51 19.07 8.63
CA PRO A 60 -0.81 20.37 8.03
C PRO A 60 0.24 21.44 8.37
N GLU A 61 0.81 21.40 9.58
CA GLU A 61 1.67 22.46 10.08
C GLU A 61 3.15 22.09 10.07
N ALA A 62 4.00 23.11 10.02
CA ALA A 62 5.44 22.93 10.08
C ALA A 62 5.90 22.24 11.39
N GLY A 63 6.60 21.13 11.24
CA GLY A 63 7.06 20.26 12.32
C GLY A 63 6.12 19.09 12.59
N ASP A 64 4.90 19.07 12.03
CA ASP A 64 4.01 17.94 12.19
C ASP A 64 4.61 16.70 11.54
N TYR A 65 4.55 15.57 12.25
CA TYR A 65 5.07 14.30 11.82
C TYR A 65 4.12 13.15 12.16
N PHE A 66 4.24 12.06 11.43
CA PHE A 66 3.74 10.75 11.81
C PHE A 66 4.73 9.66 11.43
N THR A 67 4.62 8.50 12.08
CA THR A 67 5.43 7.32 11.78
C THR A 67 4.60 6.21 11.16
N THR A 68 5.22 5.42 10.28
CA THR A 68 4.64 4.21 9.70
C THR A 68 5.75 3.18 9.48
N SER A 69 5.42 1.98 9.03
CA SER A 69 6.40 0.99 8.61
C SER A 69 5.94 0.23 7.38
N ILE A 70 6.84 -0.01 6.44
CA ILE A 70 6.58 -0.83 5.25
C ILE A 70 7.66 -1.89 5.18
N ILE A 71 7.28 -3.16 4.94
CA ILE A 71 8.19 -4.32 4.84
C ILE A 71 9.18 -4.47 6.01
N GLY A 72 8.83 -3.94 7.19
CA GLY A 72 9.66 -3.95 8.39
C GLY A 72 10.57 -2.71 8.58
N GLU A 73 10.62 -1.80 7.60
CA GLU A 73 11.37 -0.56 7.69
C GLU A 73 10.57 0.52 8.41
N PRO A 74 11.04 1.09 9.54
CA PRO A 74 10.31 2.09 10.29
C PRO A 74 10.64 3.50 9.79
N ILE A 75 9.60 4.27 9.47
CA ILE A 75 9.66 5.50 8.69
C ILE A 75 9.05 6.65 9.48
N VAL A 76 9.66 7.83 9.40
CA VAL A 76 9.06 9.09 9.85
C VAL A 76 8.79 10.00 8.66
N ILE A 77 7.57 10.52 8.59
CA ILE A 77 7.13 11.50 7.60
C ILE A 77 6.91 12.81 8.34
N VAL A 78 7.46 13.92 7.83
CA VAL A 78 7.41 15.22 8.51
C VAL A 78 7.25 16.36 7.52
N ARG A 79 6.43 17.36 7.87
CA ARG A 79 6.44 18.66 7.19
C ARG A 79 7.54 19.52 7.80
N THR A 80 8.55 19.88 7.02
CA THR A 80 9.67 20.69 7.47
C THR A 80 9.25 22.13 7.79
N ARG A 81 10.15 22.90 8.41
CA ARG A 81 9.95 24.34 8.63
C ARG A 81 9.83 25.17 7.36
N LYS A 82 10.27 24.63 6.21
CA LYS A 82 10.13 25.26 4.88
C LYS A 82 8.82 24.89 4.19
N GLY A 83 8.01 24.00 4.76
CA GLY A 83 6.75 23.52 4.19
C GLY A 83 6.88 22.27 3.32
N GLU A 84 8.10 21.86 2.97
CA GLU A 84 8.42 20.62 2.23
C GLU A 84 8.10 19.38 3.09
N ILE A 85 7.63 18.29 2.47
CA ILE A 85 7.41 17.01 3.15
C ILE A 85 8.63 16.12 2.92
N ASN A 86 9.20 15.61 4.01
CA ASN A 86 10.31 14.66 3.99
C ASN A 86 9.87 13.32 4.56
N ALA A 87 10.40 12.23 4.01
CA ALA A 87 10.32 10.89 4.57
C ALA A 87 11.73 10.36 4.83
N MET A 88 11.93 9.78 6.01
CA MET A 88 13.25 9.36 6.48
C MET A 88 13.14 8.05 7.26
N SER A 89 14.24 7.32 7.36
CA SER A 89 14.36 6.27 8.35
C SER A 89 14.20 6.86 9.74
N SER A 90 13.35 6.25 10.56
CA SER A 90 13.21 6.60 11.98
C SER A 90 14.32 6.01 12.85
N VAL A 91 15.28 5.29 12.26
CA VAL A 91 16.34 4.56 12.97
C VAL A 91 17.55 5.46 13.24
N CYS A 92 17.84 5.70 14.52
CA CYS A 92 19.02 6.43 14.94
C CYS A 92 20.30 5.71 14.50
N GLN A 93 21.17 6.42 13.80
CA GLN A 93 22.46 5.93 13.28
C GLN A 93 23.51 5.61 14.37
N HIS A 94 23.21 5.83 15.64
CA HIS A 94 24.10 5.44 16.73
C HIS A 94 23.92 3.97 17.12
N ARG A 95 22.74 3.62 17.63
CA ARG A 95 22.42 2.26 18.14
C ARG A 95 20.98 1.85 17.83
N ALA A 96 20.51 2.23 16.65
CA ALA A 96 19.24 1.83 16.05
C ALA A 96 17.95 2.16 16.81
N MET A 97 18.01 2.99 17.87
CA MET A 97 16.80 3.43 18.57
C MET A 97 15.90 4.25 17.63
N LEU A 98 14.59 4.04 17.70
CA LEU A 98 13.63 4.88 16.98
C LEU A 98 13.68 6.32 17.51
N VAL A 99 13.81 7.30 16.61
CA VAL A 99 13.88 8.72 16.96
C VAL A 99 12.51 9.39 17.09
N ALA A 100 11.47 8.71 16.62
CA ALA A 100 10.08 9.15 16.66
C ALA A 100 9.15 7.93 16.75
N GLU A 101 8.00 8.11 17.39
CA GLU A 101 6.91 7.14 17.48
C GLU A 101 5.57 7.89 17.35
N GLY A 102 4.57 7.26 16.77
CA GLY A 102 3.22 7.81 16.64
C GLY A 102 3.17 9.06 15.76
N SER A 103 2.51 10.11 16.24
CA SER A 103 2.42 11.41 15.58
C SER A 103 2.58 12.56 16.56
N GLY A 104 2.95 13.74 16.06
CA GLY A 104 3.13 14.93 16.89
C GLY A 104 3.71 16.11 16.12
N ASN A 105 4.18 17.12 16.85
CA ASN A 105 4.92 18.25 16.28
C ASN A 105 6.33 18.33 16.87
N ALA A 106 7.34 18.36 16.01
CA ALA A 106 8.75 18.37 16.40
C ALA A 106 9.49 19.62 15.87
N ARG A 107 10.51 20.04 16.63
CA ARG A 107 11.53 20.99 16.14
C ARG A 107 12.77 20.27 15.60
N SER A 108 13.03 19.08 16.13
CA SER A 108 14.12 18.17 15.78
C SER A 108 13.76 16.79 16.35
N PHE A 109 14.35 15.72 15.81
CA PHE A 109 14.18 14.37 16.32
C PHE A 109 15.31 14.02 17.29
N MET A 110 15.01 14.07 18.59
CA MET A 110 15.95 13.71 19.63
C MET A 110 15.81 12.23 19.98
N CYS A 111 16.82 11.44 19.65
CA CYS A 111 16.87 10.03 20.00
C CYS A 111 16.76 9.86 21.53
N PRO A 112 15.75 9.12 22.03
CA PRO A 112 15.50 8.99 23.47
C PRO A 112 16.59 8.19 24.20
N TYR A 113 17.46 7.48 23.47
CA TYR A 113 18.49 6.64 24.09
C TYR A 113 19.70 7.45 24.57
N HIS A 114 20.31 8.25 23.69
CA HIS A 114 21.54 9.00 24.00
C HIS A 114 21.48 10.47 23.55
N HIS A 115 20.28 10.97 23.21
CA HIS A 115 20.04 12.35 22.79
C HIS A 115 20.86 12.80 21.57
N TRP A 116 21.15 11.89 20.65
CA TRP A 116 21.55 12.27 19.30
C TRP A 116 20.37 12.99 18.67
N ASN A 117 20.60 14.22 18.21
CA ASN A 117 19.55 15.11 17.75
C ASN A 117 19.68 15.36 16.26
N TYR A 118 18.65 15.02 15.50
CA TYR A 118 18.58 15.15 14.05
C TYR A 118 17.63 16.28 13.67
N SER A 119 17.93 17.04 12.63
CA SER A 119 16.99 18.01 12.06
C SER A 119 15.83 17.30 11.34
N LEU A 120 14.82 18.07 10.91
CA LEU A 120 13.65 17.54 10.18
C LEU A 120 13.99 17.12 8.73
N ASP A 121 15.21 17.38 8.28
CA ASP A 121 15.81 16.90 7.02
C ASP A 121 16.88 15.81 7.25
N GLY A 122 16.99 15.29 8.48
CA GLY A 122 17.80 14.10 8.78
C GLY A 122 19.25 14.36 9.16
N ALA A 123 19.77 15.59 9.01
CA ALA A 123 21.14 15.90 9.38
C ALA A 123 21.38 15.81 10.90
N LEU A 124 22.50 15.21 11.32
CA LEU A 124 22.88 15.16 12.73
C LEU A 124 23.33 16.54 13.23
N LEU A 125 22.50 17.16 14.07
CA LEU A 125 22.79 18.43 14.70
C LEU A 125 23.82 18.29 15.82
N LYS A 126 23.64 17.27 16.68
CA LYS A 126 24.47 17.03 17.87
C LYS A 126 24.46 15.56 18.28
N GLY A 127 25.65 14.99 18.47
CA GLY A 127 25.89 13.77 19.24
C GLY A 127 26.62 14.11 20.55
N PRO A 128 26.00 13.96 21.73
CA PRO A 128 26.66 14.26 23.01
C PRO A 128 27.93 13.43 23.23
N ALA A 129 28.96 14.03 23.85
CA ALA A 129 30.22 13.39 24.26
C ALA A 129 31.09 12.80 23.12
N MET A 130 30.82 13.17 21.86
CA MET A 130 31.57 12.67 20.70
C MET A 130 32.91 13.39 20.47
N GLU A 131 33.25 14.42 21.25
CA GLU A 131 34.46 15.24 21.06
C GLU A 131 35.78 14.49 21.28
N LYS A 132 35.74 13.28 21.88
CA LYS A 132 36.90 12.39 22.06
C LYS A 132 36.88 11.18 21.13
N THR A 133 35.86 11.06 20.29
CA THR A 133 35.73 9.96 19.32
C THR A 133 36.55 10.31 18.08
N CYS A 134 37.58 9.51 17.80
CA CYS A 134 38.39 9.69 16.59
C CYS A 134 37.53 9.46 15.34
N ASN A 135 37.84 10.20 14.27
CA ASN A 135 37.21 10.05 12.94
C ASN A 135 35.68 10.15 12.94
N PHE A 136 35.13 11.01 13.81
CA PHE A 136 33.69 11.29 13.83
C PHE A 136 33.40 12.63 13.16
N ASP A 137 32.78 12.59 11.98
CA ASP A 137 32.14 13.75 11.38
C ASP A 137 30.62 13.58 11.44
N LYS A 138 29.92 14.64 11.85
CA LYS A 138 28.45 14.65 11.84
C LYS A 138 27.90 14.64 10.42
N ALA A 139 28.65 15.14 9.44
CA ALA A 139 28.24 15.14 8.03
C ALA A 139 28.10 13.70 7.49
N ASP A 140 28.87 12.76 8.02
CA ASP A 140 28.84 11.34 7.64
C ASP A 140 27.72 10.57 8.35
N VAL A 141 26.99 11.20 9.29
CA VAL A 141 25.94 10.56 10.05
C VAL A 141 24.63 11.32 9.90
N GLN A 142 23.73 10.79 9.09
CA GLN A 142 22.43 11.38 8.81
C GLN A 142 21.36 10.28 8.83
N LEU A 143 20.11 10.64 9.14
CA LEU A 143 19.02 9.72 8.89
C LEU A 143 18.90 9.52 7.37
N PRO A 144 18.91 8.27 6.86
CA PRO A 144 18.63 8.00 5.47
C PRO A 144 17.29 8.61 5.06
N THR A 145 17.25 9.26 3.90
CA THR A 145 16.05 9.90 3.35
C THR A 145 15.51 9.06 2.19
N PHE A 146 14.18 9.07 2.01
CA PHE A 146 13.51 8.40 0.91
C PHE A 146 13.00 9.42 -0.10
N LYS A 147 12.83 9.03 -1.37
CA LYS A 147 12.15 9.92 -2.33
C LYS A 147 10.72 10.15 -1.88
N VAL A 148 10.18 11.34 -2.12
CA VAL A 148 8.82 11.71 -1.76
C VAL A 148 8.12 12.35 -2.96
N GLU A 149 6.90 11.93 -3.24
CA GLU A 149 5.98 12.60 -4.17
C GLU A 149 4.60 12.74 -3.54
N ILE A 150 3.94 13.85 -3.83
CA ILE A 150 2.56 14.11 -3.39
C ILE A 150 1.68 14.03 -4.64
N TRP A 151 0.73 13.11 -4.64
CA TRP A 151 -0.22 12.94 -5.73
C TRP A 151 -1.64 13.04 -5.17
N LEU A 152 -2.40 14.05 -5.61
CA LEU A 152 -3.76 14.33 -5.10
C LEU A 152 -3.84 14.40 -3.56
N GLY A 153 -2.75 14.85 -2.91
CA GLY A 153 -2.56 14.94 -1.45
C GLY A 153 -2.23 13.60 -0.75
N PHE A 154 -2.09 12.51 -1.50
CA PHE A 154 -1.53 11.24 -1.01
C PHE A 154 0.01 11.34 -1.05
N ILE A 155 0.67 11.06 0.06
CA ILE A 155 2.14 11.04 0.15
C ILE A 155 2.62 9.64 -0.25
N PHE A 156 3.47 9.59 -1.26
CA PHE A 156 4.20 8.39 -1.67
C PHE A 156 5.68 8.53 -1.35
N ILE A 157 6.30 7.41 -1.01
CA ILE A 157 7.75 7.30 -0.88
C ILE A 157 8.32 6.26 -1.86
N ASN A 158 9.62 6.30 -2.11
CA ASN A 158 10.33 5.21 -2.77
C ASN A 158 11.67 4.96 -2.08
N PHE A 159 12.01 3.68 -1.87
CA PHE A 159 13.29 3.28 -1.27
C PHE A 159 14.45 3.35 -2.27
N ASP A 160 14.17 3.28 -3.57
CA ASP A 160 15.15 3.50 -4.64
C ASP A 160 15.39 5.01 -4.86
N ASP A 161 16.61 5.45 -4.61
CA ASP A 161 17.03 6.85 -4.78
C ASP A 161 17.13 7.26 -6.27
N GLN A 162 17.15 6.29 -7.18
CA GLN A 162 17.13 6.48 -8.63
C GLN A 162 15.74 6.32 -9.25
N ALA A 163 14.69 6.07 -8.46
CA ALA A 163 13.36 5.79 -8.99
C ALA A 163 12.86 6.92 -9.91
N PRO A 164 12.28 6.62 -11.08
CA PRO A 164 11.68 7.65 -11.92
C PRO A 164 10.46 8.30 -11.24
N PRO A 165 10.08 9.53 -11.63
CA PRO A 165 8.92 10.19 -11.04
C PRO A 165 7.63 9.38 -11.16
N LEU A 166 6.75 9.45 -10.16
CA LEU A 166 5.47 8.73 -10.14
C LEU A 166 4.43 9.38 -11.04
N ALA A 167 4.33 10.71 -10.99
CA ALA A 167 3.23 11.46 -11.61
C ALA A 167 2.93 11.07 -13.08
N PRO A 168 3.91 10.93 -14.00
CA PRO A 168 3.64 10.52 -15.39
C PRO A 168 2.97 9.15 -15.50
N ARG A 169 3.31 8.23 -14.60
CA ARG A 169 2.75 6.86 -14.57
C ARG A 169 1.34 6.82 -13.98
N LEU A 170 0.86 7.91 -13.38
CA LEU A 170 -0.49 8.01 -12.82
C LEU A 170 -1.46 8.81 -13.70
N GLU A 171 -1.04 9.35 -14.85
CA GLU A 171 -1.90 10.21 -15.69
C GLU A 171 -3.23 9.56 -16.07
N ALA A 172 -3.21 8.27 -16.47
CA ALA A 172 -4.41 7.54 -16.86
C ALA A 172 -5.40 7.38 -15.68
N VAL A 173 -4.90 7.03 -14.49
CA VAL A 173 -5.70 6.90 -13.27
C VAL A 173 -6.18 8.26 -12.79
N ALA A 174 -5.32 9.28 -12.82
CA ALA A 174 -5.64 10.64 -12.41
C ALA A 174 -6.77 11.24 -13.24
N LYS A 175 -6.81 10.95 -14.55
CA LYS A 175 -7.91 11.38 -15.43
C LYS A 175 -9.26 10.78 -15.03
N ILE A 176 -9.28 9.53 -14.57
CA ILE A 176 -10.51 8.88 -14.09
C ILE A 176 -10.94 9.45 -12.73
N LEU A 177 -9.97 9.82 -11.89
CA LEU A 177 -10.22 10.40 -10.55
C LEU A 177 -10.49 11.90 -10.54
N GLU A 178 -10.20 12.62 -11.63
CA GLU A 178 -10.36 14.08 -11.73
C GLU A 178 -11.73 14.59 -11.25
N PRO A 179 -12.87 13.94 -11.57
CA PRO A 179 -14.20 14.37 -11.10
C PRO A 179 -14.39 14.36 -9.57
N TYR A 180 -13.56 13.63 -8.83
CA TYR A 180 -13.65 13.50 -7.38
C TYR A 180 -12.88 14.60 -6.61
N ASP A 181 -12.10 15.45 -7.28
CA ASP A 181 -11.35 16.54 -6.62
C ASP A 181 -10.58 16.10 -5.36
N LEU A 182 -9.92 14.94 -5.42
CA LEU A 182 -9.30 14.29 -4.26
C LEU A 182 -8.19 15.13 -3.60
N ALA A 183 -7.59 16.07 -4.34
CA ALA A 183 -6.63 17.02 -3.79
C ALA A 183 -7.25 17.88 -2.66
N ASN A 184 -8.53 18.23 -2.78
CA ASN A 184 -9.26 19.03 -1.79
C ASN A 184 -10.16 18.19 -0.88
N ALA A 185 -10.23 16.86 -1.10
CA ALA A 185 -10.97 15.96 -0.25
C ALA A 185 -10.29 15.81 1.12
N ILE A 186 -11.09 15.92 2.17
CA ILE A 186 -10.68 15.80 3.57
C ILE A 186 -11.62 14.84 4.28
N GLY A 187 -11.24 14.37 5.47
CA GLY A 187 -12.14 13.62 6.32
C GLY A 187 -11.63 13.51 7.74
N PRO A 188 -12.31 12.73 8.59
CA PRO A 188 -11.90 12.54 9.98
C PRO A 188 -10.55 11.84 10.04
N ASN A 189 -9.89 11.95 11.20
CA ASN A 189 -8.69 11.16 11.46
C ASN A 189 -9.00 9.67 11.34
N ALA A 190 -8.16 8.96 10.59
CA ALA A 190 -8.26 7.51 10.46
C ALA A 190 -8.01 6.82 11.82
N ASP A 191 -8.69 5.69 12.02
CA ASP A 191 -8.37 4.79 13.12
C ASP A 191 -6.95 4.21 12.97
N PRO A 192 -6.32 3.79 14.07
CA PRO A 192 -5.01 3.13 14.01
C PRO A 192 -5.04 1.90 13.10
N ALA A 193 -3.89 1.61 12.50
CA ALA A 193 -3.70 0.42 11.69
C ALA A 193 -4.02 -0.86 12.48
N MET A 194 -4.68 -1.79 11.80
CA MET A 194 -4.97 -3.13 12.30
C MET A 194 -4.16 -4.16 11.54
N LYS A 195 -3.76 -5.23 12.23
CA LYS A 195 -3.08 -6.38 11.62
C LYS A 195 -4.09 -7.43 11.18
N PHE A 196 -3.92 -7.90 9.95
CA PHE A 196 -4.78 -8.89 9.31
C PHE A 196 -3.99 -10.16 8.96
N PRO A 197 -4.50 -11.37 9.27
CA PRO A 197 -3.79 -12.63 9.09
C PRO A 197 -3.85 -13.20 7.66
N TRP A 198 -3.76 -12.34 6.64
CA TRP A 198 -3.67 -12.75 5.23
C TRP A 198 -2.70 -11.87 4.43
N ASN A 199 -2.19 -12.44 3.33
CA ASN A 199 -1.26 -11.77 2.43
C ASN A 199 -1.88 -10.50 1.85
N TRP A 200 -1.06 -9.45 1.69
CA TRP A 200 -1.50 -8.16 1.15
C TRP A 200 -2.17 -8.26 -0.24
N LYS A 201 -1.77 -9.22 -1.09
CA LYS A 201 -2.39 -9.44 -2.40
C LYS A 201 -3.81 -9.96 -2.29
N VAL A 202 -4.11 -10.78 -1.27
CA VAL A 202 -5.50 -11.25 -1.01
C VAL A 202 -6.40 -10.05 -0.72
N MET A 203 -5.93 -9.05 0.04
CA MET A 203 -6.67 -7.81 0.28
C MET A 203 -6.95 -7.04 -1.03
N PHE A 204 -5.94 -6.87 -1.91
CA PHE A 204 -6.15 -6.22 -3.20
C PHE A 204 -7.08 -7.00 -4.12
N GLU A 205 -6.97 -8.32 -4.14
CA GLU A 205 -7.81 -9.20 -4.94
C GLU A 205 -9.27 -9.12 -4.46
N ASN A 206 -9.52 -9.28 -3.16
CA ASN A 206 -10.88 -9.25 -2.61
C ASN A 206 -11.52 -7.87 -2.75
N ASN A 207 -10.84 -6.78 -2.35
CA ASN A 207 -11.42 -5.43 -2.40
C ASN A 207 -11.82 -4.97 -3.82
N ASN A 208 -11.23 -5.58 -4.86
CA ASN A 208 -11.48 -5.22 -6.25
C ASN A 208 -12.26 -6.27 -7.04
N ASP A 209 -12.77 -7.30 -6.37
CA ASP A 209 -13.48 -8.39 -7.03
C ASP A 209 -14.95 -8.03 -7.26
N GLY A 210 -15.33 -7.89 -8.53
CA GLY A 210 -16.71 -7.69 -8.92
C GLY A 210 -17.56 -8.93 -8.75
N TYR A 211 -16.98 -10.12 -8.73
CA TYR A 211 -17.66 -11.41 -8.78
C TYR A 211 -18.25 -11.85 -7.44
N HIS A 212 -17.49 -11.79 -6.33
CA HIS A 212 -18.05 -12.19 -5.03
C HIS A 212 -19.15 -11.24 -4.55
N ALA A 213 -19.13 -9.96 -4.96
CA ALA A 213 -19.94 -8.92 -4.35
C ALA A 213 -21.46 -9.23 -4.33
N SER A 214 -22.02 -9.73 -5.45
CA SER A 214 -23.45 -10.13 -5.51
C SER A 214 -23.78 -11.46 -4.82
N ARG A 215 -22.76 -12.21 -4.38
CA ARG A 215 -22.91 -13.54 -3.77
C ARG A 215 -22.68 -13.48 -2.26
N LEU A 216 -21.56 -12.88 -1.85
CA LEU A 216 -21.14 -12.72 -0.46
C LEU A 216 -21.98 -11.67 0.27
N HIS A 217 -22.14 -10.49 -0.34
CA HIS A 217 -22.88 -9.36 0.24
C HIS A 217 -24.33 -9.28 -0.24
N GLY A 218 -24.88 -10.41 -0.71
CA GLY A 218 -26.19 -10.45 -1.37
C GLY A 218 -27.34 -9.87 -0.53
N GLY A 219 -28.36 -9.40 -1.23
CA GLY A 219 -29.52 -8.74 -0.62
C GLY A 219 -29.31 -7.24 -0.46
N HIS A 220 -29.90 -6.68 0.59
CA HIS A 220 -29.93 -5.23 0.82
C HIS A 220 -28.56 -4.55 1.01
N TYR A 221 -27.47 -5.31 1.20
CA TYR A 221 -26.13 -4.75 1.37
C TYR A 221 -25.45 -4.37 0.05
N HIS A 222 -25.71 -5.09 -1.05
CA HIS A 222 -24.94 -4.90 -2.28
C HIS A 222 -25.71 -5.13 -3.60
N ASP A 223 -26.98 -5.60 -3.58
CA ASP A 223 -27.73 -5.89 -4.81
C ASP A 223 -27.95 -4.66 -5.72
N PHE A 224 -27.76 -3.44 -5.18
CA PHE A 224 -27.85 -2.18 -5.94
C PHE A 224 -26.57 -1.86 -6.76
N ILE A 225 -25.51 -2.66 -6.62
CA ILE A 225 -24.27 -2.61 -7.40
C ILE A 225 -24.04 -4.01 -7.99
N PRO A 226 -24.84 -4.44 -8.97
CA PRO A 226 -24.79 -5.80 -9.46
C PRO A 226 -23.45 -6.09 -10.15
N SER A 227 -22.89 -7.25 -9.86
CA SER A 227 -21.62 -7.73 -10.44
C SER A 227 -21.64 -7.72 -11.97
N ALA A 228 -22.80 -7.92 -12.60
CA ALA A 228 -22.93 -7.95 -14.06
C ALA A 228 -22.66 -6.60 -14.74
N LEU A 229 -22.59 -5.51 -13.98
CA LEU A 229 -22.28 -4.16 -14.46
C LEU A 229 -20.83 -3.74 -14.19
N CYS A 230 -19.95 -4.66 -13.80
CA CYS A 230 -18.53 -4.36 -13.68
C CYS A 230 -17.90 -4.10 -15.05
N SER A 231 -16.97 -3.16 -15.11
CA SER A 231 -16.13 -2.92 -16.28
C SER A 231 -14.71 -2.53 -15.85
N PHE A 232 -13.76 -2.79 -16.74
CA PHE A 232 -12.33 -2.63 -16.49
C PHE A 232 -11.75 -1.76 -17.60
N PRO A 233 -11.54 -0.47 -17.35
CA PRO A 233 -10.88 0.40 -18.33
C PRO A 233 -9.48 -0.11 -18.63
N ASP A 234 -9.09 -0.08 -19.91
CA ASP A 234 -7.72 -0.39 -20.33
C ASP A 234 -6.75 0.66 -19.76
N MET A 235 -5.62 0.17 -19.25
CA MET A 235 -4.52 1.02 -18.78
C MET A 235 -3.35 0.93 -19.75
N PRO A 236 -2.69 2.06 -20.09
CA PRO A 236 -1.39 2.02 -20.74
C PRO A 236 -0.39 1.14 -19.98
N GLU A 237 0.50 0.45 -20.69
CA GLU A 237 1.43 -0.55 -20.13
C GLU A 237 2.26 -0.06 -18.93
N ASP A 238 2.71 1.20 -18.96
CA ASP A 238 3.56 1.80 -17.92
C ASP A 238 2.79 2.40 -16.73
N THR A 239 1.46 2.27 -16.72
CA THR A 239 0.61 2.88 -15.68
C THR A 239 0.90 2.26 -14.32
N ALA A 240 1.10 3.08 -13.30
CA ALA A 240 1.34 2.68 -11.92
C ALA A 240 0.03 2.34 -11.17
N GLY A 241 -0.99 1.86 -11.88
CA GLY A 241 -2.28 1.58 -11.29
C GLY A 241 -3.32 1.09 -12.29
N TYR A 242 -4.48 0.73 -11.77
CA TYR A 242 -5.61 0.23 -12.54
C TYR A 242 -6.93 0.59 -11.87
N CYS A 243 -8.02 0.52 -12.62
CA CYS A 243 -9.35 0.90 -12.14
C CYS A 243 -10.38 -0.17 -12.48
N ARG A 244 -11.40 -0.29 -11.62
CA ARG A 244 -12.63 -1.01 -11.91
C ARG A 244 -13.79 -0.06 -11.70
N LEU A 245 -14.72 -0.05 -12.65
CA LEU A 245 -16.01 0.61 -12.52
C LEU A 245 -17.07 -0.45 -12.24
N ASN A 246 -18.09 -0.09 -11.49
CA ASN A 246 -19.27 -0.94 -11.34
C ASN A 246 -20.53 -0.11 -11.42
N GLY A 247 -21.35 -0.35 -12.45
CA GLY A 247 -22.64 0.31 -12.58
C GLY A 247 -23.57 0.04 -11.40
N THR A 248 -24.44 0.99 -11.10
CA THR A 248 -25.41 0.94 -10.00
C THR A 248 -26.83 0.98 -10.54
N LEU A 249 -27.80 0.44 -9.78
CA LEU A 249 -29.20 0.40 -10.19
C LEU A 249 -29.91 1.76 -10.08
N HIS A 250 -29.29 2.71 -9.39
CA HIS A 250 -29.77 4.08 -9.30
C HIS A 250 -28.60 5.02 -9.01
N LYS A 251 -28.85 6.27 -9.39
CA LYS A 251 -27.97 7.40 -9.11
C LYS A 251 -27.67 7.55 -7.61
N ASP A 252 -26.43 7.93 -7.31
CA ASP A 252 -25.92 8.21 -5.95
C ASP A 252 -26.04 7.04 -4.99
N ALA A 253 -25.72 5.85 -5.48
CA ALA A 253 -25.66 4.66 -4.65
C ALA A 253 -24.54 4.74 -3.61
N SER A 254 -24.82 4.31 -2.37
CA SER A 254 -23.85 4.31 -1.27
C SER A 254 -24.15 3.23 -0.23
N PHE A 255 -23.14 2.85 0.56
CA PHE A 255 -23.16 1.69 1.48
C PHE A 255 -23.88 1.99 2.80
N ASN A 256 -25.15 2.36 2.75
CA ASN A 256 -25.98 2.58 3.94
C ASN A 256 -27.40 2.01 3.76
N ALA A 257 -28.19 2.05 4.83
CA ALA A 257 -29.55 1.48 4.83
C ALA A 257 -30.50 2.11 3.78
N SER A 258 -30.27 3.37 3.39
CA SER A 258 -31.05 4.03 2.33
C SER A 258 -30.55 3.69 0.93
N GLN A 259 -29.38 3.07 0.84
CA GLN A 259 -28.61 2.82 -0.38
C GLN A 259 -28.27 4.09 -1.16
N ARG A 260 -28.44 5.29 -0.59
CA ARG A 260 -28.20 6.57 -1.25
C ARG A 260 -27.16 7.38 -0.51
N ALA A 261 -26.42 8.22 -1.24
CA ALA A 261 -25.52 9.21 -0.66
C ALA A 261 -26.22 10.01 0.46
N LEU A 262 -25.54 10.12 1.60
CA LEU A 262 -26.01 10.87 2.77
C LEU A 262 -25.26 12.19 2.93
N LEU A 263 -24.08 12.29 2.31
CA LEU A 263 -23.25 13.48 2.32
C LEU A 263 -23.29 14.21 0.97
N PRO A 264 -22.81 15.46 0.91
CA PRO A 264 -22.63 16.16 -0.35
C PRO A 264 -21.83 15.34 -1.37
N ILE A 265 -22.37 15.26 -2.58
CA ILE A 265 -21.76 14.60 -3.73
C ILE A 265 -20.53 15.38 -4.18
N PHE A 266 -19.48 14.69 -4.65
CA PHE A 266 -18.33 15.36 -5.25
C PHE A 266 -18.74 16.25 -6.44
N PRO A 267 -18.25 17.50 -6.50
CA PRO A 267 -18.88 18.56 -7.29
C PRO A 267 -18.77 18.38 -8.80
N ASN A 268 -17.77 17.64 -9.29
CA ASN A 268 -17.47 17.52 -10.72
C ASN A 268 -17.94 16.19 -11.33
N LEU A 269 -18.66 15.35 -10.56
CA LEU A 269 -19.19 14.08 -11.07
C LEU A 269 -20.28 14.32 -12.12
N SER A 270 -20.12 13.69 -13.28
CA SER A 270 -21.12 13.67 -14.35
C SER A 270 -22.33 12.80 -13.98
N ASP A 271 -23.37 12.82 -14.83
CA ASP A 271 -24.51 11.92 -14.64
C ASP A 271 -24.10 10.44 -14.77
N ASP A 272 -23.16 10.12 -15.65
CA ASP A 272 -22.64 8.76 -15.81
C ASP A 272 -21.84 8.33 -14.59
N ASP A 273 -20.94 9.19 -14.09
CA ASP A 273 -20.20 8.96 -12.85
C ASP A 273 -21.13 8.68 -11.69
N ARG A 274 -22.28 9.38 -11.64
CA ARG A 274 -23.20 9.23 -10.54
C ARG A 274 -24.02 7.93 -10.56
N ASN A 275 -23.93 7.14 -11.63
CA ASN A 275 -24.57 5.82 -11.76
C ASN A 275 -23.55 4.66 -11.70
N GLN A 276 -22.37 4.89 -11.10
CA GLN A 276 -21.35 3.87 -10.93
C GLN A 276 -20.58 4.08 -9.61
N MET A 277 -19.97 3.00 -9.13
CA MET A 277 -18.89 3.05 -8.16
C MET A 277 -17.55 2.93 -8.88
N LEU A 278 -16.51 3.55 -8.31
CA LEU A 278 -15.15 3.47 -8.82
C LEU A 278 -14.24 2.84 -7.78
N PHE A 279 -13.39 1.94 -8.24
CA PHE A 279 -12.30 1.35 -7.49
C PHE A 279 -11.01 1.71 -8.20
N ALA A 280 -10.09 2.39 -7.53
CA ALA A 280 -8.81 2.82 -8.12
C ALA A 280 -7.66 2.30 -7.27
N ASN A 281 -6.69 1.64 -7.91
CA ASN A 281 -5.63 0.91 -7.22
C ASN A 281 -4.27 1.39 -7.69
N ILE A 282 -3.43 1.74 -6.73
CA ILE A 282 -2.03 2.11 -6.91
C ILE A 282 -1.22 1.10 -6.07
N PRO A 283 -0.99 -0.11 -6.61
CA PRO A 283 -0.27 -1.15 -5.89
C PRO A 283 1.18 -0.72 -5.61
N PRO A 284 1.80 -1.25 -4.53
CA PRO A 284 1.29 -2.32 -3.68
C PRO A 284 0.56 -1.84 -2.41
N THR A 285 0.29 -0.53 -2.27
CA THR A 285 -0.06 0.05 -0.95
C THR A 285 -1.38 0.79 -0.88
N LEU A 286 -1.90 1.32 -2.00
CA LEU A 286 -3.13 2.13 -1.99
C LEU A 286 -4.24 1.45 -2.81
N SER A 287 -5.39 1.25 -2.16
CA SER A 287 -6.64 0.90 -2.82
C SER A 287 -7.72 1.91 -2.41
N LEU A 288 -8.42 2.48 -3.39
CA LEU A 288 -9.49 3.44 -3.19
C LEU A 288 -10.83 2.80 -3.56
N VAL A 289 -11.81 2.91 -2.66
CA VAL A 289 -13.22 2.58 -2.94
C VAL A 289 -14.03 3.87 -2.91
N LEU A 290 -14.57 4.25 -4.06
CA LEU A 290 -15.25 5.53 -4.25
C LEU A 290 -16.73 5.31 -4.50
N THR A 291 -17.51 5.88 -3.60
CA THR A 291 -18.91 6.23 -3.80
C THR A 291 -19.00 7.72 -4.18
N ASN A 292 -20.17 8.20 -4.56
CA ASN A 292 -20.32 9.56 -5.04
C ASN A 292 -20.15 10.64 -3.96
N ASP A 293 -20.24 10.28 -2.68
CA ASP A 293 -20.13 11.18 -1.53
C ASP A 293 -18.99 10.84 -0.55
N MET A 294 -18.40 9.66 -0.68
CA MET A 294 -17.35 9.16 0.21
C MET A 294 -16.29 8.33 -0.54
N VAL A 295 -15.05 8.44 -0.09
CA VAL A 295 -13.91 7.63 -0.56
C VAL A 295 -13.28 6.94 0.64
N PHE A 296 -13.16 5.61 0.57
CA PHE A 296 -12.38 4.82 1.51
C PHE A 296 -10.99 4.59 0.89
N ALA A 297 -9.96 5.17 1.50
CA ALA A 297 -8.57 4.98 1.10
C ALA A 297 -7.91 3.95 2.02
N LEU A 298 -7.73 2.74 1.52
CA LEU A 298 -7.09 1.63 2.22
C LEU A 298 -5.58 1.74 2.03
N ASN A 299 -4.86 1.86 3.13
CA ASN A 299 -3.40 1.86 3.17
C ASN A 299 -2.91 0.47 3.59
N VAL A 300 -2.58 -0.38 2.63
CA VAL A 300 -2.19 -1.79 2.83
C VAL A 300 -0.68 -1.90 2.92
N ARG A 301 -0.15 -2.41 4.04
CA ARG A 301 1.28 -2.54 4.29
C ARG A 301 1.64 -3.98 4.64
N ALA A 302 2.30 -4.67 3.71
CA ALA A 302 2.76 -6.02 3.93
C ALA A 302 3.76 -6.07 5.10
N ASP A 303 3.51 -6.94 6.08
CA ASP A 303 4.37 -7.16 7.25
C ASP A 303 4.87 -8.62 7.34
N GLY A 304 4.51 -9.45 6.36
CA GLY A 304 4.93 -10.83 6.24
C GLY A 304 4.39 -11.53 4.98
N PRO A 305 4.78 -12.80 4.75
CA PRO A 305 4.27 -13.58 3.63
C PRO A 305 2.77 -13.87 3.73
N GLU A 306 2.18 -13.83 4.92
CA GLU A 306 0.81 -14.25 5.18
C GLU A 306 0.05 -13.26 6.06
N SER A 307 0.51 -12.01 6.13
CA SER A 307 -0.13 -10.96 6.91
C SER A 307 0.16 -9.58 6.32
N HIS A 308 -0.67 -8.62 6.70
CA HIS A 308 -0.42 -7.21 6.45
C HIS A 308 -1.03 -6.36 7.58
N GLU A 309 -0.59 -5.12 7.66
CA GLU A 309 -1.28 -4.07 8.41
C GLU A 309 -2.07 -3.18 7.46
N MET A 310 -3.23 -2.69 7.91
CA MET A 310 -4.01 -1.73 7.13
C MET A 310 -4.74 -0.74 8.04
N ASP A 311 -4.76 0.53 7.61
CA ASP A 311 -5.71 1.54 8.06
C ASP A 311 -6.56 2.03 6.89
N VAL A 312 -7.73 2.56 7.21
CA VAL A 312 -8.67 3.10 6.22
C VAL A 312 -8.90 4.56 6.54
N GLU A 313 -8.50 5.42 5.60
CA GLU A 313 -8.79 6.85 5.68
C GLU A 313 -10.10 7.13 4.94
N LEU A 314 -11.02 7.83 5.60
CA LEU A 314 -12.24 8.29 4.96
C LEU A 314 -12.01 9.70 4.39
N LEU A 315 -12.33 9.92 3.12
CA LEU A 315 -12.36 11.24 2.50
C LEU A 315 -13.78 11.55 2.00
N VAL A 316 -14.16 12.80 2.09
CA VAL A 316 -15.47 13.32 1.66
C VAL A 316 -15.30 14.55 0.78
N ALA A 317 -16.35 14.90 0.05
CA ALA A 317 -16.34 16.07 -0.82
C ALA A 317 -15.97 17.36 -0.05
N PRO A 318 -15.30 18.34 -0.70
CA PRO A 318 -14.97 19.61 -0.07
C PRO A 318 -16.21 20.28 0.56
N GLY A 319 -16.12 20.66 1.83
CA GLY A 319 -17.22 21.24 2.60
C GLY A 319 -18.25 20.24 3.16
N ALA A 320 -18.14 18.94 2.87
CA ALA A 320 -19.06 17.94 3.40
C ALA A 320 -19.00 17.82 4.94
N MET A 321 -17.84 18.08 5.54
CA MET A 321 -17.65 18.08 7.00
C MET A 321 -18.38 19.24 7.69
N ASP A 322 -18.79 20.28 6.96
CA ASP A 322 -19.58 21.41 7.52
C ASP A 322 -21.07 21.06 7.67
N ASN A 323 -21.49 19.87 7.20
CA ASN A 323 -22.86 19.40 7.39
C ASN A 323 -23.15 19.21 8.89
N PRO A 324 -24.19 19.86 9.46
CA PRO A 324 -24.52 19.70 10.88
C PRO A 324 -24.85 18.26 11.30
N ALA A 325 -25.20 17.39 10.34
CA ALA A 325 -25.47 15.98 10.55
C ALA A 325 -24.30 15.08 10.09
N PHE A 326 -23.10 15.63 9.87
CA PHE A 326 -21.95 14.89 9.32
C PHE A 326 -21.67 13.60 10.11
N ASP A 327 -21.52 13.70 11.43
CA ASP A 327 -21.20 12.54 12.28
C ASP A 327 -22.30 11.46 12.23
N ASP A 328 -23.57 11.86 12.20
CA ASP A 328 -24.72 10.94 12.08
C ASP A 328 -24.73 10.25 10.70
N CYS A 329 -24.41 10.99 9.63
CA CYS A 329 -24.29 10.45 8.28
C CYS A 329 -23.12 9.46 8.16
N ILE A 330 -21.97 9.75 8.77
CA ILE A 330 -20.83 8.82 8.84
C ILE A 330 -21.22 7.58 9.61
N ALA A 331 -21.80 7.71 10.79
CA ALA A 331 -22.23 6.57 11.59
C ALA A 331 -23.24 5.68 10.83
N ALA A 332 -24.17 6.28 10.09
CA ALA A 332 -25.15 5.56 9.28
C ALA A 332 -24.51 4.80 8.10
N ASN A 333 -23.52 5.38 7.43
CA ASN A 333 -22.74 4.69 6.39
C ASN A 333 -21.92 3.54 6.98
N MET A 334 -21.16 3.81 8.05
CA MET A 334 -20.31 2.80 8.67
C MET A 334 -21.10 1.62 9.24
N ALA A 335 -22.31 1.83 9.76
CA ALA A 335 -23.14 0.75 10.30
C ALA A 335 -23.49 -0.36 9.28
N THR A 336 -23.55 -0.02 7.98
CA THR A 336 -23.75 -0.99 6.90
C THR A 336 -22.41 -1.43 6.31
N ALA A 337 -21.50 -0.49 6.03
CA ALA A 337 -20.18 -0.80 5.46
C ALA A 337 -19.41 -1.80 6.34
N LEU A 338 -19.43 -1.66 7.67
CA LEU A 338 -18.76 -2.60 8.57
C LEU A 338 -19.28 -4.03 8.48
N LYS A 339 -20.55 -4.24 8.09
CA LYS A 339 -21.10 -5.60 7.90
C LYS A 339 -20.61 -6.24 6.60
N ILE A 340 -20.41 -5.43 5.56
CA ILE A 340 -19.77 -5.85 4.31
C ILE A 340 -18.32 -6.22 4.62
N MET A 341 -17.60 -5.34 5.31
CA MET A 341 -16.22 -5.55 5.72
C MET A 341 -16.04 -6.79 6.62
N ASP A 342 -16.96 -7.08 7.55
CA ASP A 342 -16.90 -8.30 8.38
C ASP A 342 -17.00 -9.58 7.54
N GLN A 343 -17.82 -9.56 6.48
CA GLN A 343 -17.90 -10.68 5.53
C GLN A 343 -16.61 -10.82 4.74
N ASP A 344 -16.03 -9.71 4.25
CA ASP A 344 -14.76 -9.68 3.53
C ASP A 344 -13.61 -10.22 4.37
N GLN A 345 -13.45 -9.71 5.60
CA GLN A 345 -12.40 -10.15 6.50
C GLN A 345 -12.49 -11.65 6.80
N HIS A 346 -13.71 -12.17 6.96
CA HIS A 346 -13.90 -13.61 7.14
C HIS A 346 -13.43 -14.41 5.92
N VAL A 347 -13.82 -14.02 4.70
CA VAL A 347 -13.44 -14.78 3.50
C VAL A 347 -11.95 -14.65 3.18
N ASP A 348 -11.34 -13.49 3.40
CA ASP A 348 -9.91 -13.28 3.22
C ASP A 348 -9.08 -14.21 4.12
N GLU A 349 -9.47 -14.32 5.39
CA GLU A 349 -8.84 -15.26 6.33
C GLU A 349 -9.01 -16.72 5.86
N MET A 350 -10.21 -17.09 5.39
CA MET A 350 -10.48 -18.44 4.89
C MET A 350 -9.70 -18.74 3.60
N VAL A 351 -9.55 -17.76 2.70
CA VAL A 351 -8.73 -17.86 1.50
C VAL A 351 -7.26 -18.09 1.88
N GLN A 352 -6.70 -17.31 2.81
CA GLN A 352 -5.33 -17.52 3.28
C GLN A 352 -5.14 -18.92 3.88
N ILE A 353 -6.09 -19.41 4.68
CA ILE A 353 -6.04 -20.78 5.21
C ILE A 353 -6.07 -21.79 4.05
N GLY A 354 -6.93 -21.58 3.06
CA GLY A 354 -7.06 -22.42 1.86
C GLY A 354 -5.78 -22.48 1.03
N LEU A 355 -5.09 -21.36 0.87
CA LEU A 355 -3.84 -21.24 0.08
C LEU A 355 -2.71 -22.12 0.62
N ARG A 356 -2.74 -22.50 1.91
CA ARG A 356 -1.77 -23.44 2.52
C ARG A 356 -2.03 -24.90 2.18
N SER A 357 -3.21 -25.22 1.63
CA SER A 357 -3.60 -26.59 1.35
C SER A 357 -2.70 -27.19 0.27
N ARG A 358 -2.30 -28.46 0.44
CA ARG A 358 -1.65 -29.24 -0.62
C ARG A 358 -2.53 -29.40 -1.88
N PHE A 359 -3.82 -29.09 -1.76
CA PHE A 359 -4.81 -29.12 -2.84
C PHE A 359 -5.15 -27.72 -3.36
N ALA A 360 -4.48 -26.66 -2.86
CA ALA A 360 -4.59 -25.35 -3.45
C ALA A 360 -4.05 -25.41 -4.89
N VAL A 361 -4.88 -25.01 -5.84
CA VAL A 361 -4.55 -24.98 -7.26
C VAL A 361 -4.58 -23.53 -7.73
N ARG A 362 -4.02 -23.28 -8.91
CA ARG A 362 -4.24 -22.02 -9.61
C ARG A 362 -5.65 -22.04 -10.19
N GLY A 363 -6.51 -21.16 -9.67
CA GLY A 363 -7.90 -21.04 -10.09
C GLY A 363 -8.00 -20.30 -11.42
N ARG A 364 -9.16 -20.39 -12.07
CA ARG A 364 -9.50 -19.60 -13.26
C ARG A 364 -10.35 -18.42 -12.84
N TYR A 365 -10.12 -17.28 -13.46
CA TYR A 365 -10.94 -16.10 -13.24
C TYR A 365 -12.25 -16.15 -14.02
N SER A 366 -13.29 -15.56 -13.45
CA SER A 366 -14.49 -15.07 -14.10
C SER A 366 -14.16 -13.85 -14.96
N TRP A 367 -14.96 -13.58 -15.99
CA TRP A 367 -14.87 -12.31 -16.72
C TRP A 367 -15.13 -11.09 -15.82
N GLN A 368 -15.74 -11.30 -14.64
CA GLN A 368 -16.02 -10.28 -13.62
C GLN A 368 -14.83 -9.99 -12.69
N GLU A 369 -13.70 -10.68 -12.90
CA GLU A 369 -12.46 -10.57 -12.13
C GLU A 369 -11.32 -9.91 -12.95
N GLY A 370 -11.69 -9.01 -13.87
CA GLY A 370 -10.72 -8.30 -14.71
C GLY A 370 -9.68 -7.49 -13.92
N ALA A 371 -10.04 -7.00 -12.73
CA ALA A 371 -9.14 -6.25 -11.86
C ALA A 371 -7.99 -7.12 -11.32
N GLN A 372 -8.26 -8.39 -11.03
CA GLN A 372 -7.27 -9.36 -10.56
C GLN A 372 -6.28 -9.69 -11.67
N GLN A 373 -6.75 -9.78 -12.92
CA GLN A 373 -5.88 -9.91 -14.08
C GLN A 373 -5.03 -8.64 -14.29
N GLN A 374 -5.60 -7.43 -14.15
CA GLN A 374 -4.84 -6.18 -14.23
C GLN A 374 -3.77 -6.05 -13.13
N LEU A 375 -4.08 -6.48 -11.91
CA LEU A 375 -3.10 -6.58 -10.83
C LEU A 375 -1.96 -7.52 -11.22
N ASN A 376 -2.26 -8.69 -11.78
CA ASN A 376 -1.24 -9.63 -12.22
C ASN A 376 -0.42 -9.10 -13.40
N SER A 377 -1.03 -8.37 -14.34
CA SER A 377 -0.31 -7.66 -15.41
C SER A 377 0.64 -6.59 -14.87
N TRP A 378 0.37 -6.05 -13.67
CA TRP A 378 1.30 -5.18 -12.97
C TRP A 378 2.37 -5.98 -12.19
N LEU A 379 2.01 -7.05 -11.50
CA LEU A 379 2.92 -7.83 -10.63
C LEU A 379 3.95 -8.65 -11.42
N VAL A 380 3.49 -9.43 -12.40
CA VAL A 380 4.29 -10.48 -13.03
C VAL A 380 5.50 -9.93 -13.80
N PRO A 381 5.40 -8.86 -14.61
CA PRO A 381 6.57 -8.28 -15.26
C PRO A 381 7.65 -7.86 -14.26
N ARG A 382 7.26 -7.28 -13.12
CA ARG A 382 8.22 -6.86 -12.06
C ARG A 382 8.93 -8.05 -11.43
N TYR A 383 8.20 -9.13 -11.15
CA TYR A 383 8.80 -10.38 -10.68
C TYR A 383 9.77 -10.96 -11.71
N GLN A 384 9.39 -10.98 -12.98
CA GLN A 384 10.24 -11.52 -14.04
C GLN A 384 11.49 -10.67 -14.25
N ASP A 385 11.36 -9.35 -14.34
CA ASP A 385 12.47 -8.41 -14.49
C ASP A 385 13.47 -8.50 -13.33
N CYS A 386 12.97 -8.58 -12.08
CA CYS A 386 13.82 -8.76 -10.92
C CYS A 386 14.56 -10.11 -10.95
N TRP A 387 13.85 -11.19 -11.29
CA TRP A 387 14.45 -12.52 -11.41
C TRP A 387 15.53 -12.56 -12.50
N GLU A 388 15.28 -11.99 -13.67
CA GLU A 388 16.23 -11.96 -14.79
C GLU A 388 17.47 -11.14 -14.47
N LYS A 389 17.31 -9.95 -13.86
CA LYS A 389 18.45 -9.12 -13.40
C LYS A 389 19.32 -9.87 -12.39
N ASN A 390 18.69 -10.58 -11.46
CA ASN A 390 19.41 -11.38 -10.47
C ASN A 390 20.12 -12.59 -11.10
N ASP A 391 19.52 -13.27 -12.07
CA ASP A 391 20.14 -14.40 -12.79
C ASP A 391 21.34 -13.94 -13.65
N VAL A 392 21.24 -12.78 -14.30
CA VAL A 392 22.34 -12.17 -15.07
C VAL A 392 23.50 -11.75 -14.16
N ASN A 393 23.21 -11.16 -13.00
CA ASN A 393 24.24 -10.77 -12.02
C ASN A 393 24.90 -11.97 -11.32
N LEU A 394 24.26 -13.14 -11.32
CA LEU A 394 24.77 -14.38 -10.70
C LEU A 394 25.47 -15.34 -11.67
N GLY A 395 25.60 -15.00 -12.95
CA GLY A 395 26.47 -15.72 -13.90
C GLY A 395 26.29 -17.24 -13.90
N GLY A 396 25.07 -17.75 -14.09
CA GLY A 396 24.84 -19.16 -14.45
C GLY A 396 25.13 -20.22 -13.37
N THR A 397 25.36 -19.84 -12.11
CA THR A 397 25.32 -20.79 -10.99
C THR A 397 24.62 -20.15 -9.79
N LYS A 398 23.45 -20.70 -9.43
CA LYS A 398 22.72 -20.35 -8.20
C LYS A 398 23.64 -20.47 -6.98
N ALA A 399 24.14 -19.35 -6.47
CA ALA A 399 24.53 -19.27 -5.07
C ALA A 399 23.26 -19.01 -4.24
N PRO A 400 23.04 -19.71 -3.12
CA PRO A 400 21.90 -19.45 -2.26
C PRO A 400 21.98 -18.00 -1.76
N ILE A 401 20.82 -17.34 -1.73
CA ILE A 401 20.59 -16.08 -1.02
C ILE A 401 21.28 -16.22 0.34
N THR A 402 22.31 -15.41 0.57
CA THR A 402 23.13 -15.47 1.78
C THR A 402 22.22 -15.16 2.97
N ARG A 403 21.86 -16.19 3.73
CA ARG A 403 21.57 -16.01 5.15
C ARG A 403 22.84 -15.42 5.76
N CYS A 404 22.71 -14.39 6.60
CA CYS A 404 23.79 -13.99 7.49
C CYS A 404 24.16 -15.22 8.34
N ASP A 405 25.24 -15.90 7.97
CA ASP A 405 25.87 -16.88 8.83
C ASP A 405 26.68 -16.13 9.89
N ASP A 406 26.47 -16.54 11.15
CA ASP A 406 27.12 -16.04 12.35
C ASP A 406 28.64 -15.97 12.16
N THR A 407 29.17 -14.75 12.14
CA THR A 407 30.61 -14.53 12.16
C THR A 407 31.15 -14.77 13.57
N THR A 408 31.63 -15.98 13.83
CA THR A 408 32.62 -16.20 14.89
C THR A 408 33.94 -15.57 14.49
N ALA A 409 34.12 -14.29 14.82
CA ALA A 409 35.43 -13.65 14.81
C ALA A 409 36.22 -14.11 16.04
N ILE A 410 37.17 -15.01 15.82
CA ILE A 410 38.22 -15.34 16.78
C ILE A 410 39.19 -14.15 16.81
N CYS A 411 39.21 -13.42 17.93
CA CYS A 411 40.28 -12.47 18.22
C CYS A 411 41.55 -13.26 18.55
N ASN A 412 42.55 -13.17 17.67
CA ASN A 412 43.91 -13.57 18.00
C ASN A 412 44.50 -12.57 19.00
N GLU A 413 44.92 -13.09 20.15
CA GLU A 413 45.89 -12.44 21.04
C GLU A 413 47.22 -12.28 20.28
N THR A 414 47.76 -11.06 20.28
CA THR A 414 49.19 -10.84 20.04
C THR A 414 49.77 -10.14 21.26
N ASP A 415 50.68 -10.85 21.92
CA ASP A 415 51.70 -10.33 22.83
C ASP A 415 52.47 -9.17 22.19
N VAL A 416 52.53 -8.02 22.86
CA VAL A 416 53.74 -7.31 23.40
C VAL A 416 53.28 -6.13 24.25
#